data_AF-A0A963HT11-F1
#
_entry.id   AF-A0A963HT11-F1
#
_cell.length_a   1.000
_cell.length_b   1.000
_cell.length_c   1.000
_cell.angle_alpha   90.00
_cell.angle_beta   90.00
_cell.angle_gamma   90.00
#
_symmetry.space_group_name_H-M   'P 1'
#
loop_
_entity.id
_entity.type
_entity.pdbx_description
1 polymer ?
#
loop_
_entity_poly.entity_id
_entity_poly.type
_entity_poly.pdbx_seq_one_letter_code
_entity_poly.pdbx_strand_id
1 'polypeptide(L)'
;MKVFPVLMIWLMLLCAPAQATDMDAFFADTDNEKGFAASKAAGQIVAGRQRMATMCAEAKTKNPAADCACVERELTQVSDRAFYYESVLAFREYREKFDALEADDKRLYAQLKQQHAQRMSLSRRLETACGKF
;
A
#
# COMPACT_ATOMS: atom_id res chain seq x y z
N MET A 1 -24.71 11.91 -41.70
CA MET A 1 -23.48 11.13 -41.41
C MET A 1 -23.75 10.30 -40.17
N LYS A 2 -23.78 8.96 -40.30
CA LYS A 2 -24.03 8.02 -39.21
C LYS A 2 -22.71 7.81 -38.45
N VAL A 3 -22.58 8.41 -37.28
CA VAL A 3 -21.38 8.26 -36.43
C VAL A 3 -21.53 6.94 -35.68
N PHE A 4 -20.63 6.00 -35.95
CA PHE A 4 -20.65 4.63 -35.42
C PHE A 4 -20.32 4.62 -33.91
N PRO A 5 -21.07 3.89 -33.08
CA PRO A 5 -20.82 3.79 -31.63
C PRO A 5 -19.66 2.84 -31.26
N VAL A 6 -18.89 2.36 -32.24
CA VAL A 6 -17.86 1.34 -32.04
C VAL A 6 -16.57 1.92 -31.44
N LEU A 7 -16.34 3.24 -31.56
CA LEU A 7 -15.15 3.89 -31.04
C LEU A 7 -15.14 4.08 -29.52
N MET A 8 -16.30 3.99 -28.85
CA MET A 8 -16.39 4.27 -27.41
C MET A 8 -16.06 3.05 -26.53
N ILE A 9 -16.09 1.84 -27.10
CA ILE A 9 -15.82 0.59 -26.36
C ILE A 9 -14.31 0.34 -26.21
N TRP A 10 -13.48 0.87 -27.14
CA TRP A 10 -12.03 0.70 -27.11
C TRP A 10 -11.30 1.57 -26.07
N LEU A 11 -11.92 2.66 -25.59
CA LEU A 11 -11.33 3.49 -24.53
C LEU A 11 -11.51 2.89 -23.13
N MET A 12 -12.41 1.92 -22.94
CA MET A 12 -12.65 1.32 -21.62
C MET A 12 -11.66 0.18 -21.27
N LEU A 13 -10.84 -0.27 -22.22
CA LEU A 13 -9.87 -1.35 -22.01
C LEU A 13 -8.46 -0.88 -21.60
N LEU A 14 -8.19 0.43 -21.57
CA LEU A 14 -6.88 0.97 -21.19
C LEU A 14 -6.75 1.33 -19.71
N CYS A 15 -7.82 1.17 -18.92
CA CYS A 15 -7.72 1.22 -17.46
C CYS A 15 -7.36 -0.17 -16.91
N ALA A 16 -6.27 -0.75 -17.40
CA ALA A 16 -5.57 -1.73 -16.58
C ALA A 16 -5.16 -1.01 -15.28
N PRO A 17 -5.38 -1.61 -14.09
CA PRO A 17 -5.05 -0.95 -12.84
C PRO A 17 -3.53 -0.80 -12.78
N ALA A 18 -3.02 0.43 -12.93
CA ALA A 18 -1.59 0.72 -12.91
C ALA A 18 -0.85 0.10 -11.70
N GLN A 19 -1.57 -0.10 -10.58
CA GLN A 19 -1.04 -0.77 -9.38
C GLN A 19 -0.70 -2.25 -9.57
N ALA A 20 -1.38 -2.98 -10.45
CA ALA A 20 -1.06 -4.38 -10.73
C ALA A 20 0.26 -4.48 -11.50
N THR A 21 0.48 -3.57 -12.46
CA THR A 21 1.69 -3.52 -13.27
C THR A 21 2.94 -3.21 -12.44
N ASP A 22 2.85 -2.33 -11.44
CA ASP A 22 3.98 -2.01 -10.55
C ASP A 22 4.34 -3.15 -9.60
N MET A 23 3.34 -3.91 -9.12
CA MET A 23 3.57 -5.07 -8.27
C MET A 23 4.21 -6.22 -9.06
N ASP A 24 3.73 -6.48 -10.28
CA ASP A 24 4.31 -7.50 -11.16
C ASP A 24 5.77 -7.17 -11.50
N ALA A 25 6.06 -5.91 -11.80
CA ALA A 25 7.43 -5.44 -12.03
C ALA A 25 8.31 -5.59 -10.78
N PHE A 26 7.79 -5.31 -9.58
CA PHE A 26 8.52 -5.50 -8.34
C PHE A 26 8.94 -6.97 -8.12
N PHE A 27 8.07 -7.92 -8.43
CA PHE A 27 8.36 -9.34 -8.27
C PHE A 27 9.08 -9.98 -9.45
N ALA A 28 9.25 -9.28 -10.57
CA ALA A 28 10.17 -9.70 -11.62
C ALA A 28 11.63 -9.69 -11.13
N ASP A 29 11.94 -8.89 -10.10
CA ASP A 29 13.20 -8.95 -9.37
C ASP A 29 13.25 -10.21 -8.49
N THR A 30 14.27 -11.04 -8.76
CA THR A 30 14.46 -12.32 -8.06
C THR A 30 14.70 -12.15 -6.57
N ASP A 31 15.30 -11.05 -6.13
CA ASP A 31 15.57 -10.83 -4.70
C ASP A 31 14.28 -10.47 -3.95
N ASN A 32 13.36 -9.75 -4.59
CA ASN A 32 12.05 -9.47 -4.03
C ASN A 32 11.18 -10.73 -3.96
N GLU A 33 11.24 -11.60 -4.97
CA GLU A 33 10.54 -12.89 -4.95
C GLU A 33 11.07 -13.81 -3.83
N LYS A 34 12.40 -13.92 -3.69
CA LYS A 34 13.04 -14.66 -2.59
C LYS A 34 12.70 -14.07 -1.23
N GLY A 35 12.72 -12.75 -1.11
CA GLY A 35 12.34 -12.04 0.11
C GLY A 35 10.91 -12.34 0.51
N PHE A 36 9.97 -12.34 -0.44
CA PHE A 36 8.59 -12.73 -0.19
C PHE A 36 8.47 -14.17 0.29
N ALA A 37 9.11 -15.11 -0.40
CA ALA A 37 9.09 -16.52 -0.01
C ALA A 37 9.64 -16.72 1.41
N ALA A 38 10.75 -16.07 1.75
CA ALA A 38 11.37 -16.14 3.07
C ALA A 38 10.48 -15.51 4.16
N SER A 39 9.95 -14.31 3.93
CA SER A 39 9.04 -13.64 4.88
C SER A 39 7.75 -14.42 5.10
N LYS A 40 7.22 -15.06 4.05
CA LYS A 40 6.05 -15.93 4.16
C LYS A 40 6.36 -17.18 4.99
N ALA A 41 7.46 -17.87 4.70
CA ALA A 41 7.89 -19.05 5.44
C ALA A 41 8.17 -18.75 6.92
N ALA A 42 8.69 -17.56 7.22
CA ALA A 42 8.94 -17.08 8.57
C ALA A 42 7.69 -16.56 9.32
N GLY A 43 6.50 -16.60 8.72
CA GLY A 43 5.25 -16.13 9.33
C GLY A 43 5.14 -14.60 9.47
N GLN A 44 6.04 -13.83 8.84
CA GLN A 44 6.10 -12.37 9.00
C GLN A 44 4.89 -11.66 8.38
N ILE A 45 4.29 -12.23 7.33
CA ILE A 45 3.08 -11.68 6.72
C ILE A 45 1.90 -11.72 7.72
N VAL A 46 1.71 -12.85 8.39
CA VAL A 46 0.66 -13.01 9.40
C VAL A 46 0.91 -12.08 10.59
N ALA A 47 2.15 -12.05 11.10
CA ALA A 47 2.53 -11.16 12.19
C ALA A 47 2.35 -9.67 11.83
N GLY A 48 2.66 -9.29 10.59
CA GLY A 48 2.45 -7.93 10.08
C GLY A 48 0.98 -7.52 10.09
N ARG A 49 0.08 -8.40 9.61
CA ARG A 49 -1.37 -8.15 9.65
C ARG A 49 -1.88 -8.00 11.08
N GLN A 50 -1.46 -8.90 11.98
CA GLN A 50 -1.80 -8.82 13.40
C GLN A 50 -1.35 -7.49 14.01
N ARG A 51 -0.13 -7.05 13.68
CA ARG A 51 0.39 -5.77 14.16
C ARG A 51 -0.46 -4.59 13.66
N MET A 52 -0.93 -4.61 12.41
CA MET A 52 -1.83 -3.57 11.90
C MET A 52 -3.19 -3.57 12.63
N ALA A 53 -3.75 -4.74 12.89
CA ALA A 53 -4.98 -4.86 13.69
C ALA A 53 -4.77 -4.31 15.11
N THR A 54 -3.66 -4.66 15.77
CA THR A 54 -3.27 -4.12 17.07
C THR A 54 -3.13 -2.60 17.03
N MET A 55 -2.47 -2.04 16.00
CA MET A 55 -2.34 -0.59 15.86
C MET A 55 -3.69 0.11 15.73
N CYS A 56 -4.66 -0.48 15.03
CA CYS A 56 -6.02 0.05 15.01
C CYS A 56 -6.65 0.00 16.41
N ALA A 57 -6.56 -1.13 17.10
CA ALA A 57 -7.11 -1.28 18.45
C ALA A 57 -6.50 -0.27 19.44
N GLU A 58 -5.20 -0.02 19.35
CA GLU A 58 -4.51 1.02 20.10
C GLU A 58 -5.01 2.41 19.72
N ALA A 59 -5.16 2.71 18.43
CA ALA A 59 -5.64 3.99 17.97
C ALA A 59 -7.09 4.26 18.40
N LYS A 60 -7.92 3.22 18.49
CA LYS A 60 -9.28 3.29 19.00
C LYS A 60 -9.38 3.81 20.43
N THR A 61 -8.33 3.64 21.26
CA THR A 61 -8.28 4.23 22.60
C THR A 61 -8.30 5.77 22.57
N LYS A 62 -7.76 6.36 21.51
CA LYS A 62 -7.69 7.82 21.30
C LYS A 62 -8.80 8.32 20.36
N ASN A 63 -9.26 7.46 19.47
CA ASN A 63 -10.34 7.72 18.52
C ASN A 63 -11.41 6.62 18.62
N PRO A 64 -12.41 6.76 19.51
CA PRO A 64 -13.44 5.74 19.71
C PRO A 64 -14.25 5.40 18.45
N ALA A 65 -14.26 6.28 17.46
CA ALA A 65 -14.94 6.09 16.17
C ALA A 65 -14.17 5.20 15.18
N ALA A 66 -12.94 4.78 15.49
CA ALA A 66 -12.15 3.89 14.64
C ALA A 66 -12.85 2.52 14.46
N ASP A 67 -13.11 2.14 13.21
CA ASP A 67 -13.73 0.85 12.85
C ASP A 67 -12.67 -0.24 12.60
N CYS A 68 -12.12 -0.78 13.70
CA CYS A 68 -11.13 -1.84 13.61
C CYS A 68 -11.67 -3.18 13.11
N ALA A 69 -12.98 -3.41 13.22
CA ALA A 69 -13.59 -4.60 12.63
C ALA A 69 -13.58 -4.51 11.10
N CYS A 70 -13.84 -3.33 10.54
CA CYS A 70 -13.62 -3.07 9.12
C CYS A 70 -12.15 -3.28 8.75
N VAL A 71 -11.19 -2.69 9.48
CA VAL A 71 -9.76 -2.82 9.16
C VAL A 71 -9.32 -4.28 9.13
N GLU A 72 -9.71 -5.09 10.11
CA GLU A 72 -9.42 -6.51 10.14
C GLU A 72 -10.01 -7.25 8.92
N ARG A 73 -11.27 -6.97 8.57
CA ARG A 73 -11.93 -7.57 7.40
C ARG A 73 -11.27 -7.15 6.08
N GLU A 74 -10.86 -5.89 5.93
CA GLU A 74 -10.17 -5.44 4.72
C GLU A 74 -8.76 -6.05 4.64
N LEU A 75 -8.08 -6.21 5.77
CA LEU A 75 -6.77 -6.87 5.81
C LEU A 75 -6.85 -8.34 5.39
N THR A 76 -7.93 -9.08 5.68
CA THR A 76 -8.03 -10.48 5.21
C THR A 76 -8.23 -10.61 3.70
N GLN A 77 -8.71 -9.55 3.03
CA GLN A 77 -8.92 -9.52 1.58
C GLN A 77 -7.62 -9.21 0.81
N VAL A 78 -6.62 -8.61 1.45
CA VAL A 78 -5.33 -8.32 0.82
C VAL A 78 -4.52 -9.61 0.68
N SER A 79 -4.09 -9.96 -0.54
CA SER A 79 -3.24 -11.14 -0.75
C SER A 79 -1.88 -11.01 -0.03
N ASP A 80 -1.25 -12.12 0.33
CA ASP A 80 0.07 -12.09 0.99
C ASP A 80 1.12 -11.36 0.15
N ARG A 81 1.06 -11.54 -1.17
CA ARG A 81 1.96 -10.92 -2.13
C ARG A 81 1.79 -9.40 -2.14
N ALA A 82 0.54 -8.93 -2.15
CA ALA A 82 0.24 -7.50 -2.05
C ALA A 82 0.61 -6.91 -0.69
N PHE A 83 0.38 -7.65 0.40
CA PHE A 83 0.76 -7.22 1.75
C PHE A 83 2.27 -7.07 1.88
N TYR A 84 3.04 -8.04 1.40
CA TYR A 84 4.50 -7.98 1.38
C TYR A 84 5.00 -6.78 0.57
N TYR A 85 4.52 -6.64 -0.67
CA TYR A 85 4.87 -5.53 -1.55
C TYR A 85 4.65 -4.17 -0.89
N GLU A 86 3.47 -3.94 -0.32
CA GLU A 86 3.11 -2.70 0.37
C GLU A 86 3.97 -2.45 1.62
N SER A 87 4.35 -3.51 2.33
CA SER A 87 5.24 -3.42 3.50
C SER A 87 6.65 -2.99 3.11
N VAL A 88 7.20 -3.56 2.03
CA VAL A 88 8.52 -3.18 1.52
C VAL A 88 8.51 -1.75 1.00
N LEU A 89 7.48 -1.34 0.27
CA LEU A 89 7.35 0.04 -0.19
C LEU A 89 7.26 1.02 0.98
N ALA A 90 6.42 0.73 1.98
CA ALA A 90 6.29 1.60 3.15
C ALA A 90 7.63 1.76 3.91
N PHE A 91 8.42 0.68 4.00
CA PHE A 91 9.75 0.74 4.60
C PHE A 91 10.74 1.58 3.76
N ARG A 92 10.74 1.42 2.43
CA ARG A 92 11.59 2.22 1.52
C ARG A 92 11.24 3.70 1.63
N GLU A 93 9.95 4.04 1.57
CA GLU A 93 9.46 5.41 1.73
C GLU A 93 9.87 6.03 3.07
N TYR A 94 9.84 5.23 4.15
CA TYR A 94 10.33 5.66 5.46
C TYR A 94 11.84 5.93 5.43
N ARG A 95 12.64 5.01 4.88
CA ARG A 95 14.11 5.15 4.79
C ARG A 95 14.51 6.38 3.99
N GLU A 96 13.94 6.59 2.81
CA GLU A 96 14.26 7.75 1.98
C GLU A 96 13.99 9.08 2.69
N LYS A 97 12.85 9.16 3.42
CA LYS A 97 12.54 10.34 4.24
C LYS A 97 13.51 10.50 5.41
N PHE A 98 13.89 9.40 6.06
CA PHE A 98 14.83 9.42 7.17
C PHE A 98 16.22 9.87 6.72
N ASP A 99 16.71 9.32 5.61
CA ASP A 99 18.02 9.66 5.04
C ASP A 99 18.08 11.14 4.63
N ALA A 100 16.98 11.69 4.09
CA ALA A 100 16.87 13.12 3.80
C ALA A 100 16.92 14.00 5.07
N LEU A 101 16.34 13.55 6.19
CA LEU A 101 16.45 14.25 7.47
C LEU A 101 17.86 14.18 8.06
N GLU A 102 18.51 13.02 7.96
CA GLU A 102 19.88 12.81 8.43
C GLU A 102 20.87 13.70 7.65
N ALA A 103 20.63 13.91 6.37
CA ALA A 103 21.39 14.84 5.53
C ALA A 103 21.01 16.33 5.69
N ASP A 104 20.08 16.68 6.59
CA ASP A 104 19.46 18.01 6.75
C ASP A 104 18.87 18.59 5.44
N ASP A 105 18.53 17.75 4.46
CA ASP A 105 17.87 18.17 3.22
C ASP A 105 16.35 18.28 3.42
N LYS A 106 15.95 19.38 4.06
CA LYS A 106 14.55 19.71 4.34
C LYS A 106 13.69 19.81 3.07
N ARG A 107 14.28 20.19 1.94
CA ARG A 107 13.57 20.32 0.66
C ARG A 107 13.23 18.95 0.12
N LEU A 108 14.21 18.05 0.06
CA LEU A 108 14.00 16.66 -0.36
C LEU A 108 13.01 15.96 0.56
N TYR A 109 13.15 16.12 1.88
CA TYR A 109 12.19 15.58 2.84
C TYR A 109 10.75 16.05 2.56
N ALA A 110 10.54 17.35 2.33
CA ALA A 110 9.22 17.90 2.03
C ALA A 110 8.65 17.34 0.71
N GLN A 111 9.50 17.22 -0.31
CA GLN A 111 9.12 16.61 -1.59
C GLN A 111 8.71 15.15 -1.42
N LEU A 112 9.53 14.33 -0.77
CA LEU A 112 9.23 12.91 -0.50
C LEU A 112 7.95 12.75 0.32
N LYS A 113 7.75 13.61 1.33
CA LYS A 113 6.52 13.62 2.13
C LYS A 113 5.28 13.85 1.25
N GLN A 114 5.34 14.80 0.32
CA GLN A 114 4.23 15.08 -0.59
C GLN A 114 4.01 13.93 -1.58
N GLN A 115 5.08 13.39 -2.16
CA GLN A 115 5.01 12.28 -3.11
C GLN A 115 4.41 11.02 -2.47
N HIS A 116 4.89 10.62 -1.29
CA HIS A 116 4.39 9.45 -0.59
C HIS A 116 2.93 9.65 -0.13
N ALA A 117 2.55 10.89 0.18
CA ALA A 117 1.16 11.24 0.49
C ALA A 117 0.22 11.23 -0.73
N GLN A 118 0.72 11.07 -1.96
CA GLN A 118 -0.13 10.92 -3.16
C GLN A 118 -0.37 9.46 -3.53
N ARG A 119 0.49 8.53 -3.07
CA ARG A 119 0.31 7.10 -3.32
C ARG A 119 -0.93 6.58 -2.60
N MET A 120 -1.66 5.69 -3.27
CA MET A 120 -2.73 4.89 -2.66
C MET A 120 -2.12 3.68 -1.92
N SER A 121 -1.44 3.95 -0.80
CA SER A 121 -0.85 2.93 0.06
C SER A 121 -1.89 2.01 0.69
N LEU A 122 -1.46 0.86 1.22
CA LEU A 122 -2.34 0.00 2.03
C LEU A 122 -3.02 0.76 3.17
N SER A 123 -2.28 1.56 3.95
CA SER A 123 -2.87 2.36 5.04
C SER A 123 -3.96 3.30 4.53
N ARG A 124 -3.72 3.98 3.40
CA ARG A 124 -4.70 4.89 2.81
C ARG A 124 -5.92 4.17 2.24
N ARG A 125 -5.73 2.99 1.65
CA ARG A 125 -6.83 2.14 1.20
C ARG A 125 -7.72 1.72 2.38
N LEU A 126 -7.11 1.33 3.50
CA LEU A 126 -7.83 1.01 4.73
C LEU A 126 -8.56 2.24 5.29
N GLU A 127 -7.92 3.41 5.35
CA GLU A 127 -8.57 4.65 5.80
C GLU A 127 -9.73 5.08 4.88
N THR A 128 -9.60 4.82 3.58
CA THR A 128 -10.66 5.12 2.60
C THR A 128 -11.87 4.21 2.79
N ALA A 129 -11.63 2.92 3.09
CA ALA A 129 -12.69 1.92 3.28
C ALA A 129 -13.34 1.98 4.67
N CYS A 130 -12.54 2.23 5.71
CA CYS A 130 -12.94 2.07 7.11
C CYS A 130 -12.98 3.38 7.90
N GLY A 131 -12.60 4.50 7.29
CA GLY A 131 -12.39 5.77 8.00
C GLY A 131 -11.02 5.84 8.67
N LYS A 132 -10.67 7.01 9.19
CA LYS A 132 -9.37 7.22 9.87
C LYS A 132 -9.34 6.47 11.20
N PHE A 133 -8.27 5.72 11.41
CA PHE A 133 -7.95 5.05 12.67
C PHE A 133 -6.62 5.57 13.22
#